data_AF-A0A1M7UP28-F1
#
_entry.id   AF-A0A1M7UP28-F1
#
_cell.length_a   1.000
_cell.length_b   1.000
_cell.length_c   1.000
_cell.angle_alpha   90.00
_cell.angle_beta   90.00
_cell.angle_gamma   90.00
#
_symmetry.space_group_name_H-M   'P 1'
#
loop_
_entity.id
_entity.type
_entity.pdbx_description
1 polymer ?
#
loop_
_entity_poly.entity_id
_entity_poly.type
_entity_poly.pdbx_seq_one_letter_code
_entity_poly.pdbx_strand_id
1 'polypeptide(L)' 'MGFGRNVARYRKLRKMRQADLAQETGLSKGYISRIERGEAVPGAKTAAIIAEKLKIGMDDLKKE' A
#
# COMPACT_ATOMS: atom_id res chain seq x y z
N MET A 1 3.44 -12.99 4.75
CA MET A 1 3.38 -11.70 5.48
C MET A 1 2.03 -11.04 5.20
N GLY A 2 1.57 -10.10 6.03
CA GLY A 2 0.24 -9.46 5.80
C GLY A 2 0.31 -8.39 4.70
N PHE A 3 -0.76 -8.24 3.90
CA PHE A 3 -0.89 -7.21 2.84
C PHE A 3 -0.35 -5.83 3.26
N GLY A 4 -0.82 -5.33 4.42
CA GLY A 4 -0.40 -4.03 4.95
C GLY A 4 1.11 -3.91 5.20
N ARG A 5 1.74 -4.99 5.67
CA ARG A 5 3.20 -5.04 5.88
C ARG A 5 3.97 -4.96 4.57
N ASN A 6 3.46 -5.61 3.51
CA ASN A 6 4.07 -5.54 2.19
C ASN A 6 3.92 -4.14 1.58
N VAL A 7 2.76 -3.49 1.72
CA VAL A 7 2.57 -2.08 1.34
C VAL A 7 3.61 -1.19 2.03
N ALA A 8 3.74 -1.30 3.36
CA ALA A 8 4.70 -0.51 4.12
C ALA A 8 6.16 -0.77 3.70
N ARG A 9 6.51 -2.04 3.45
CA ARG A 9 7.83 -2.46 3.01
C ARG A 9 8.20 -1.83 1.67
N TYR A 10 7.36 -2.02 0.64
CA TYR A 10 7.65 -1.51 -0.70
C TYR A 10 7.62 0.01 -0.78
N ARG A 11 6.73 0.66 -0.01
CA ARG A 11 6.75 2.12 0.14
C ARG A 11 8.09 2.62 0.70
N LYS A 12 8.60 1.97 1.75
CA LYS A 12 9.89 2.34 2.37
C LYS A 12 11.08 2.07 1.46
N LEU A 13 11.09 0.95 0.72
CA LEU A 13 12.12 0.65 -0.28
C LEU A 13 12.21 1.75 -1.37
N ARG A 14 11.09 2.44 -1.62
CA ARG A 14 11.00 3.57 -2.54
C ARG A 14 11.22 4.94 -1.92
N LYS A 15 11.61 4.99 -0.65
CA LYS A 15 11.83 6.22 0.10
C LYS A 15 10.59 7.14 0.14
N MET A 16 9.39 6.56 0.01
CA MET A 16 8.13 7.30 0.07
C MET A 16 7.65 7.39 1.53
N ARG A 17 7.14 8.55 1.95
CA ARG A 17 6.35 8.72 3.17
C ARG A 17 4.92 8.22 2.91
N GLN A 18 4.15 7.99 3.97
CA GLN A 18 2.72 7.64 3.82
C GLN A 18 1.92 8.71 3.06
N ALA A 19 2.30 10.00 3.24
CA ALA A 19 1.69 11.11 2.51
C ALA A 19 1.99 11.08 1.01
N ASP A 20 3.18 10.62 0.62
CA ASP A 20 3.57 10.55 -0.80
C ASP A 20 2.77 9.42 -1.50
N LEU A 21 2.65 8.25 -0.87
CA LEU A 21 1.80 7.16 -1.41
C LEU A 21 0.33 7.55 -1.44
N ALA A 22 -0.17 8.26 -0.43
CA ALA A 22 -1.52 8.80 -0.39
C ALA A 22 -1.78 9.73 -1.59
N GLN A 23 -0.87 10.67 -1.85
CA GLN A 23 -0.95 11.57 -2.99
C GLN A 23 -0.96 10.83 -4.34
N GLU A 24 -0.05 9.85 -4.52
CA GLU A 24 0.02 9.09 -5.78
C GLU A 24 -1.20 8.21 -6.03
N THR A 25 -1.84 7.71 -4.98
CA THR A 25 -3.00 6.80 -5.06
C THR A 25 -4.35 7.53 -5.01
N GLY A 26 -4.35 8.84 -4.73
CA GLY A 26 -5.57 9.61 -4.46
C GLY A 26 -6.28 9.20 -3.16
N LEU A 27 -5.57 8.56 -2.24
CA LEU A 27 -6.08 8.11 -0.94
C LEU A 27 -5.70 9.09 0.16
N SER A 28 -6.34 8.99 1.33
CA SER A 28 -5.90 9.76 2.49
C SER A 28 -4.69 9.11 3.17
N LYS A 29 -3.77 9.93 3.71
CA LYS A 29 -2.65 9.45 4.53
C LYS A 29 -3.13 8.56 5.67
N GLY A 30 -4.24 8.92 6.32
CA GLY A 30 -4.84 8.13 7.39
C GLY A 30 -5.27 6.74 6.93
N TYR A 31 -5.87 6.64 5.74
CA TYR A 31 -6.27 5.37 5.16
C TYR A 31 -5.06 4.50 4.80
N ILE A 32 -4.01 5.06 4.19
CA ILE A 32 -2.74 4.36 3.97
C ILE A 32 -2.17 3.82 5.29
N SER A 33 -2.18 4.64 6.34
CA SER A 33 -1.69 4.27 7.67
C SER A 33 -2.46 3.08 8.26
N ARG A 34 -3.79 3.09 8.16
CA ARG A 34 -4.65 1.99 8.62
C ARG A 34 -4.41 0.71 7.82
N ILE A 35 -4.24 0.82 6.49
CA ILE A 35 -3.88 -0.32 5.63
C ILE A 35 -2.56 -0.94 6.09
N GLU A 36 -1.52 -0.13 6.31
CA GLU A 36 -0.19 -0.62 6.69
C GLU A 36 -0.17 -1.32 8.05
N ARG A 37 -1.04 -0.91 8.98
CA ARG A 37 -1.23 -1.56 10.29
C ARG A 37 -2.20 -2.75 10.25
N GLY A 38 -2.88 -3.00 9.13
CA GLY A 38 -3.90 -4.05 9.02
C GLY A 38 -5.27 -3.69 9.62
N GLU A 39 -5.50 -2.41 9.96
CA GLU A 39 -6.77 -1.89 10.51
C GLU A 39 -7.79 -1.54 9.42
N ALA A 40 -7.39 -1.61 8.15
CA ALA A 40 -8.25 -1.43 7.00
C ALA A 40 -7.83 -2.40 5.88
N VAL A 41 -8.81 -3.07 5.29
CA VAL A 41 -8.63 -3.93 4.13
C VAL A 41 -9.13 -3.17 2.90
N PRO A 42 -8.27 -2.81 1.94
CA PRO A 42 -8.71 -2.16 0.72
C PRO A 42 -9.43 -3.14 -0.20
N GLY A 43 -10.41 -2.64 -0.96
CA GLY A 43 -11.03 -3.41 -2.04
C GLY A 43 -10.05 -3.70 -3.18
N ALA A 44 -10.41 -4.63 -4.06
CA ALA A 44 -9.53 -5.10 -5.15
C ALA A 44 -9.01 -3.96 -6.04
N LYS A 45 -9.87 -2.99 -6.42
CA LYS A 45 -9.48 -1.83 -7.23
C LYS A 45 -8.43 -0.97 -6.52
N THR A 46 -8.64 -0.68 -5.23
CA THR A 46 -7.70 0.10 -4.43
C THR A 46 -6.37 -0.63 -4.23
N ALA A 47 -6.42 -1.95 -3.99
CA ALA A 47 -5.22 -2.77 -3.88
C ALA A 47 -4.40 -2.76 -5.20
N ALA A 48 -5.07 -2.83 -6.35
CA ALA A 48 -4.42 -2.73 -7.66
C ALA A 48 -3.77 -1.36 -7.89
N ILE A 49 -4.45 -0.26 -7.53
CA ILE A 49 -3.87 1.09 -7.60
C ILE A 49 -2.63 1.20 -6.71
N ILE A 50 -2.67 0.66 -5.49
CA ILE A 50 -1.52 0.66 -4.58
C ILE A 50 -0.35 -0.12 -5.21
N ALA A 51 -0.59 -1.31 -5.76
CA ALA A 51 0.45 -2.11 -6.43
C ALA A 51 1.05 -1.36 -7.63
N GLU A 52 0.23 -0.71 -8.44
CA GLU A 52 0.64 0.07 -9.61
C GLU A 52 1.55 1.25 -9.20
N LYS A 53 1.15 2.05 -8.20
CA LYS A 53 1.99 3.18 -7.72
C LYS A 53 3.24 2.71 -7.01
N LEU A 54 3.15 1.58 -6.30
CA LEU A 54 4.30 0.85 -5.79
C LEU A 54 5.02 0.04 -6.87
N LYS A 55 4.72 0.21 -8.19
CA LYS A 55 5.28 -0.49 -9.37
C LYS A 55 5.78 -1.90 -9.03
N ILE A 56 4.88 -2.71 -8.46
CA ILE A 56 5.06 -4.12 -8.11
C ILE A 56 3.85 -4.91 -8.60
N GLY A 57 3.96 -6.24 -8.64
CA GLY A 57 2.82 -7.10 -8.93
C GLY A 57 1.86 -7.18 -7.74
N MET A 58 0.62 -7.61 -7.99
CA MET A 58 -0.34 -7.90 -6.92
C MET A 58 0.11 -9.05 -6.01
N ASP A 59 0.89 -10.00 -6.54
CA ASP A 59 1.41 -11.14 -5.78
C ASP A 59 2.46 -10.72 -4.74
N ASP A 60 3.21 -9.65 -5.02
CA ASP A 60 4.15 -9.05 -4.06
C ASP A 60 3.45 -8.50 -2.82
N LEU A 61 2.20 -8.05 -2.95
CA LEU A 61 1.39 -7.60 -1.83
C LEU A 61 0.77 -8.76 -1.05
N LYS A 62 0.46 -9.88 -1.71
CA LYS A 62 -0.26 -11.01 -1.11
C LYS A 62 0.64 -12.14 -0.57
N LYS A 63 1.94 -12.11 -0.84
CA LYS A 63 2.87 -13.20 -0.48
C LYS A 63 2.74 -13.63 1.00
N GLU A 64 2.41 -14.91 1.19
CA GLU A 64 2.23 -15.63 2.46
C GLU A 64 3.45 -15.57 3.39
#